data_AF-A0AA95ZDQ7-F1
#
_entry.id   AF-A0AA95ZDQ7-F1
#
_cell.length_a   1.000
_cell.length_b   1.000
_cell.length_c   1.000
_cell.angle_alpha   90.00
_cell.angle_beta   90.00
_cell.angle_gamma   90.00
#
_symmetry.space_group_name_H-M   'P 1'
#
loop_
_entity.id
_entity.type
_entity.pdbx_description
1 polymer ?
#
loop_
_entity_poly.entity_id
_entity_poly.type
_entity_poly.pdbx_seq_one_letter_code
_entity_poly.pdbx_strand_id
1 'polypeptide(L)'
;MNDTRYMKVETILREAPVEDFHVISGDAVHNIRVSLDLLANSLFRRAGGQIRKPDGKYEQLAFPFSKSQDTLGEQIKKSKFHKAGPAAVQLLKQLAPYPGGNERLAWLHELDIVHKHRMLAPVLAHLKAPTGAIALPLSRDTRPSSLMSGTYLISREIPGSDATGDNLPVSIGFMFPPMGPFDSQPVIAALRDLHSYVLGVVQQFAELPNDGTVPSVG
;
A
#
# COMPACT_ATOMS: atom_id res chain seq x y z
N MET A 1 -41.84 -22.91 14.29
CA MET A 1 -41.64 -21.47 14.55
C MET A 1 -40.25 -21.33 15.14
N ASN A 2 -39.31 -20.76 14.39
CA ASN A 2 -37.97 -20.43 14.92
C ASN A 2 -38.08 -19.08 15.61
N ASP A 3 -37.97 -19.07 16.93
CA ASP A 3 -37.93 -17.88 17.76
C ASP A 3 -36.53 -17.29 17.71
N THR A 4 -36.28 -16.42 16.74
CA THR A 4 -34.99 -15.74 16.58
C THR A 4 -34.86 -14.69 17.68
N ARG A 5 -34.06 -14.97 18.71
CA ARG A 5 -33.72 -14.00 19.75
C ARG A 5 -32.66 -13.03 19.23
N TYR A 6 -32.96 -11.74 19.34
CA TYR A 6 -32.04 -10.65 19.03
C TYR A 6 -31.37 -10.17 20.32
N MET A 7 -30.04 -10.03 20.31
CA MET A 7 -29.28 -9.42 21.41
C MET A 7 -28.80 -8.03 20.99
N LYS A 8 -29.03 -7.02 21.84
CA LYS A 8 -28.43 -5.70 21.69
C LYS A 8 -26.98 -5.79 22.15
N VAL A 9 -26.04 -5.65 21.22
CA VAL A 9 -24.60 -5.57 21.54
C VAL A 9 -24.19 -4.11 21.55
N GLU A 10 -23.74 -3.62 22.71
CA GLU A 10 -23.13 -2.30 22.85
C GLU A 10 -21.62 -2.46 22.78
N THR A 11 -21.04 -2.04 21.65
CA THR A 11 -19.58 -1.97 21.53
C THR A 11 -19.12 -0.63 22.06
N ILE A 12 -18.34 -0.62 23.14
CA ILE A 12 -17.68 0.58 23.66
C ILE A 12 -16.25 0.56 23.15
N LEU A 13 -15.97 1.41 22.17
CA LEU A 13 -14.59 1.67 21.79
C LEU A 13 -13.96 2.58 22.86
N ARG A 14 -12.97 2.09 23.61
CA ARG A 14 -12.34 2.88 24.70
C ARG A 14 -11.29 3.88 24.19
N GLU A 15 -10.73 3.61 23.02
CA GLU A 15 -9.76 4.47 22.34
C GLU A 15 -10.23 4.66 20.90
N ALA A 16 -10.33 5.91 20.45
CA ALA A 16 -10.65 6.21 19.07
C ALA A 16 -9.68 5.45 18.13
N PRO A 17 -10.16 4.93 16.98
CA PRO A 17 -9.23 4.48 15.96
C PRO A 17 -8.33 5.67 15.59
N VAL A 18 -7.06 5.42 15.30
CA VAL A 18 -6.10 6.48 14.93
C VAL A 18 -6.73 7.36 13.85
N GLU A 19 -7.08 8.61 14.19
CA GLU A 19 -7.87 9.50 13.33
C GLU A 19 -7.17 9.71 11.96
N ASP A 20 -5.84 9.70 11.99
CA ASP A 20 -4.98 9.92 10.83
C ASP A 20 -4.51 8.62 10.16
N PHE A 21 -5.13 7.46 10.43
CA PHE A 21 -4.68 6.19 9.85
C PHE A 21 -4.57 6.21 8.32
N HIS A 22 -5.50 6.91 7.66
CA HIS A 22 -5.51 7.09 6.21
C HIS A 22 -4.34 7.97 5.71
N VAL A 23 -3.90 8.96 6.51
CA VAL A 23 -2.72 9.79 6.24
C VAL A 23 -1.45 8.96 6.45
N ILE A 24 -1.35 8.29 7.60
CA ILE A 24 -0.18 7.48 7.97
C ILE A 24 0.06 6.35 6.97
N SER A 25 -1.00 5.64 6.58
CA SER A 25 -0.90 4.57 5.57
C SER A 25 -0.56 5.10 4.19
N GLY A 26 -1.08 6.27 3.81
CA GLY A 26 -0.73 6.94 2.58
C GLY A 26 0.72 7.41 2.52
N ASP A 27 1.23 8.00 3.61
CA ASP A 27 2.64 8.37 3.75
C ASP A 27 3.55 7.13 3.69
N ALA A 28 3.12 6.01 4.29
CA ALA A 28 3.88 4.76 4.20
C ALA A 28 3.98 4.27 2.74
N VAL A 29 2.88 4.25 1.99
CA VAL A 29 2.87 3.92 0.55
C VAL A 29 3.78 4.87 -0.22
N HIS A 30 3.65 6.18 0.02
CA HIS A 30 4.43 7.20 -0.67
C HIS A 30 5.93 7.03 -0.41
N ASN A 31 6.33 6.83 0.85
CA ASN A 31 7.73 6.61 1.23
C ASN A 31 8.33 5.35 0.59
N ILE A 32 7.55 4.26 0.55
CA ILE A 32 7.97 3.04 -0.17
C ILE A 32 8.17 3.34 -1.66
N ARG A 33 7.26 4.08 -2.29
CA ARG A 33 7.37 4.43 -3.71
C ARG A 33 8.54 5.37 -3.99
N VAL A 34 8.77 6.36 -3.14
CA VAL A 34 9.88 7.33 -3.25
C VAL A 34 11.23 6.63 -3.14
N SER A 35 11.34 5.55 -2.35
CA SER A 35 12.59 4.78 -2.24
C SER A 35 13.09 4.27 -3.62
N LEU A 36 12.18 3.92 -4.54
CA LEU A 36 12.51 3.50 -5.89
C LEU A 36 13.00 4.68 -6.76
N ASP A 37 12.47 5.88 -6.55
CA ASP A 37 12.97 7.08 -7.25
C ASP A 37 14.36 7.49 -6.75
N LEU A 38 14.61 7.36 -5.45
CA LEU A 38 15.95 7.53 -4.88
C LEU A 38 16.94 6.49 -5.42
N LEU A 39 16.50 5.24 -5.61
CA LEU A 39 17.28 4.20 -6.27
C LEU A 39 17.64 4.61 -7.72
N ALA A 40 16.69 5.10 -8.51
CA ALA A 40 16.95 5.56 -9.88
C ALA A 40 18.01 6.67 -9.92
N ASN A 41 17.95 7.62 -8.98
CA ASN A 41 18.96 8.67 -8.82
C ASN A 41 20.33 8.10 -8.43
N SER A 42 20.35 7.11 -7.55
CA SER A 42 21.59 6.48 -7.08
C SER A 42 22.28 5.71 -8.20
N LEU A 43 21.52 4.97 -9.03
CA LEU A 43 22.03 4.27 -10.20
C LEU A 43 22.56 5.25 -11.27
N PHE A 44 21.87 6.36 -11.50
CA PHE A 44 22.36 7.38 -12.43
C PHE A 44 23.68 8.01 -11.98
N ARG A 45 23.82 8.33 -10.69
CA ARG A 45 25.09 8.80 -10.13
C ARG A 45 26.19 7.76 -10.27
N ARG A 46 25.87 6.49 -10.01
CA ARG A 46 26.79 5.36 -10.17
C ARG A 46 27.26 5.21 -11.62
N ALA A 47 26.40 5.49 -12.59
CA ALA A 47 26.74 5.54 -14.01
C ALA A 47 27.51 6.81 -14.45
N GLY A 48 27.99 7.63 -13.50
CA GLY A 48 28.73 8.88 -13.79
C GLY A 48 27.84 10.09 -14.05
N GLY A 49 26.53 9.97 -13.87
CA GLY A 49 25.57 11.05 -14.04
C GLY A 49 25.67 12.13 -12.97
N GLN A 50 25.43 13.38 -13.36
CA GLN A 50 25.32 14.51 -12.45
C GLN A 50 23.86 14.91 -12.26
N ILE A 51 23.34 14.81 -11.03
CA ILE A 51 21.96 15.21 -10.71
C ILE A 51 21.80 16.72 -10.89
N ARG A 52 22.79 17.52 -10.49
CA ARG A 52 22.79 18.96 -10.73
C ARG A 52 23.49 19.25 -12.06
N LYS A 53 22.75 19.83 -12.99
CA LYS A 53 23.27 20.24 -14.29
C LYS A 53 24.13 21.51 -14.17
N PRO A 54 25.00 21.78 -15.17
CA PRO A 54 25.77 23.02 -15.23
C PRO A 54 24.92 24.30 -15.23
N ASP A 55 23.69 24.23 -15.74
CA ASP A 55 22.72 25.34 -15.73
C ASP A 55 22.03 25.55 -14.36
N GLY A 56 22.45 24.79 -13.34
CA GLY A 56 21.90 24.84 -11.99
C GLY A 56 20.60 24.05 -11.79
N LYS A 57 20.01 23.47 -12.85
CA LYS A 57 18.77 22.69 -12.74
C LYS A 57 19.02 21.27 -12.26
N TYR A 58 18.02 20.67 -11.62
CA TYR A 58 18.05 19.28 -11.21
C TYR A 58 17.59 18.37 -12.35
N GLU A 59 18.28 17.26 -12.54
CA GLU A 59 17.73 16.15 -13.31
C GLU A 59 16.66 15.43 -12.50
N GLN A 60 15.49 15.33 -13.11
CA GLN A 60 14.38 14.55 -12.57
C GLN A 60 14.44 13.15 -13.17
N LEU A 61 15.09 12.24 -12.45
CA LEU A 61 15.01 10.81 -12.71
C LEU A 61 14.00 10.17 -11.77
N ALA A 62 13.24 9.23 -12.29
CA ALA A 62 12.28 8.46 -11.53
C ALA A 62 12.33 6.99 -11.96
N PHE A 63 11.95 6.10 -11.04
CA PHE A 63 11.72 4.71 -11.37
C PHE A 63 10.50 4.62 -12.28
N PRO A 64 10.61 4.01 -13.47
CA PRO A 64 9.53 3.97 -14.43
C PRO A 64 8.49 2.91 -14.05
N PHE A 65 7.24 3.29 -14.19
CA PHE A 65 6.06 2.41 -14.13
C PHE A 65 5.29 2.63 -15.41
N SER A 66 4.71 1.58 -15.96
CA SER A 66 3.92 1.67 -17.19
C SER A 66 2.54 1.07 -17.03
N LYS A 67 1.63 1.45 -17.94
CA LYS A 67 0.26 0.92 -17.96
C LYS A 67 0.21 -0.47 -18.59
N SER A 68 1.24 -0.85 -19.32
CA SER A 68 1.37 -2.11 -20.05
C SER A 68 2.82 -2.39 -20.40
N GLN A 69 3.09 -3.60 -20.88
CA GLN A 69 4.39 -3.99 -21.42
C GLN A 69 4.84 -3.08 -22.57
N ASP A 70 3.93 -2.76 -23.51
CA ASP A 70 4.23 -1.98 -24.71
C ASP A 70 4.68 -0.54 -24.38
N THR A 71 4.14 0.03 -23.31
CA THR A 71 4.45 1.41 -22.90
C THR A 71 5.69 1.51 -22.01
N LEU A 72 6.28 0.40 -21.57
CA LEU A 72 7.45 0.41 -20.67
C LEU A 72 8.67 1.08 -21.30
N GLY A 73 8.92 0.81 -22.59
CA GLY A 73 10.06 1.39 -23.31
C GLY A 73 10.00 2.92 -23.37
N GLU A 74 8.80 3.47 -23.57
CA GLU A 74 8.57 4.91 -23.57
C GLU A 74 8.76 5.51 -22.17
N GLN A 75 8.27 4.83 -21.13
CA GLN A 75 8.42 5.28 -19.75
C GLN A 75 9.88 5.31 -19.31
N ILE A 76 10.69 4.32 -19.71
CA ILE A 76 12.16 4.32 -19.46
C ILE A 76 12.83 5.56 -20.07
N LYS A 77 12.37 6.00 -21.24
CA LYS A 77 12.88 7.23 -21.87
C LYS A 77 12.39 8.47 -21.14
N LYS A 78 11.09 8.56 -20.86
CA LYS A 78 10.42 9.69 -20.21
C LYS A 78 10.96 9.96 -18.80
N SER A 79 11.15 8.90 -18.00
CA SER A 79 11.71 9.01 -16.64
C SER A 79 13.24 9.11 -16.62
N LYS A 80 13.88 9.12 -17.81
CA LYS A 80 15.33 9.16 -18.01
C LYS A 80 16.09 7.98 -17.38
N PHE A 81 15.38 6.90 -17.06
CA PHE A 81 15.98 5.70 -16.47
C PHE A 81 16.95 4.99 -17.42
N HIS A 82 16.86 5.21 -18.74
CA HIS A 82 17.88 4.76 -19.70
C HIS A 82 19.31 5.23 -19.37
N LYS A 83 19.45 6.32 -18.59
CA LYS A 83 20.75 6.83 -18.13
C LYS A 83 21.32 6.07 -16.92
N ALA A 84 20.57 5.16 -16.31
CA ALA A 84 21.00 4.34 -15.17
C ALA A 84 21.95 3.19 -15.57
N GLY A 85 22.24 3.02 -16.86
CA GLY A 85 23.10 1.97 -17.40
C GLY A 85 22.33 0.77 -17.95
N PRO A 86 22.95 0.00 -18.87
CA PRO A 86 22.27 -1.09 -19.59
C PRO A 86 21.81 -2.22 -18.66
N ALA A 87 22.63 -2.61 -17.68
CA ALA A 87 22.29 -3.65 -16.70
C ALA A 87 21.06 -3.27 -15.86
N ALA A 88 20.98 -2.01 -15.41
CA ALA A 88 19.82 -1.50 -14.67
C ALA A 88 18.55 -1.49 -15.53
N VAL A 89 18.65 -1.07 -16.80
CA VAL A 89 17.53 -1.09 -17.75
C VAL A 89 17.05 -2.51 -18.01
N GLN A 90 17.96 -3.47 -18.13
CA GLN A 90 17.61 -4.87 -18.32
C GLN A 90 16.90 -5.45 -17.09
N LEU A 91 17.44 -5.23 -15.89
CA LEU A 91 16.81 -5.68 -14.64
C LEU A 91 15.42 -5.07 -14.47
N LEU A 92 15.26 -3.78 -14.76
CA LEU A 92 13.95 -3.12 -14.76
C LEU A 92 12.96 -3.78 -15.72
N LYS A 93 13.39 -4.15 -16.94
CA LYS A 93 12.53 -4.84 -17.91
C LYS A 93 12.11 -6.22 -17.40
N GLN A 94 13.00 -6.93 -16.71
CA GLN A 94 12.69 -8.21 -16.06
C GLN A 94 11.71 -8.04 -14.90
N LEU A 95 11.87 -6.98 -14.12
CA LEU A 95 10.95 -6.63 -13.03
C LEU A 95 9.56 -6.25 -13.51
N ALA A 96 9.38 -5.89 -14.79
CA ALA A 96 8.08 -5.69 -15.44
C ALA A 96 7.08 -4.82 -14.62
N PRO A 97 7.39 -3.56 -14.25
CA PRO A 97 6.59 -2.73 -13.34
C PRO A 97 5.31 -2.17 -14.00
N TYR A 98 4.40 -3.07 -14.38
CA TYR A 98 3.13 -2.78 -15.04
C TYR A 98 2.08 -3.86 -14.72
N PRO A 99 0.77 -3.56 -14.83
CA PRO A 99 -0.29 -4.54 -14.69
C PRO A 99 -0.16 -5.69 -15.71
N GLY A 100 -0.25 -6.93 -15.26
CA GLY A 100 0.02 -8.14 -16.06
C GLY A 100 1.48 -8.58 -16.07
N GLY A 101 2.39 -7.80 -15.46
CA GLY A 101 3.77 -8.19 -15.19
C GLY A 101 3.98 -8.38 -13.70
N ASN A 102 4.48 -7.34 -13.04
CA ASN A 102 4.70 -7.33 -11.60
C ASN A 102 3.58 -6.58 -10.89
N GLU A 103 2.59 -7.35 -10.47
CA GLU A 103 1.39 -6.86 -9.81
C GLU A 103 1.68 -6.08 -8.53
N ARG A 104 2.71 -6.45 -7.76
CA ARG A 104 3.06 -5.72 -6.52
C ARG A 104 3.55 -4.30 -6.82
N LEU A 105 4.44 -4.15 -7.80
CA LEU A 105 4.93 -2.84 -8.22
C LEU A 105 3.84 -2.01 -8.88
N ALA A 106 3.07 -2.63 -9.79
CA ALA A 106 1.94 -1.96 -10.43
C ALA A 106 0.95 -1.42 -9.38
N TRP A 107 0.62 -2.24 -8.39
CA TRP A 107 -0.29 -1.86 -7.31
C TRP A 107 0.29 -0.78 -6.39
N LEU A 108 1.58 -0.84 -6.04
CA LEU A 108 2.24 0.23 -5.28
C LEU A 108 2.10 1.59 -5.98
N HIS A 109 2.27 1.61 -7.31
CA HIS A 109 2.11 2.84 -8.09
C HIS A 109 0.67 3.34 -8.11
N GLU A 110 -0.29 2.44 -8.30
CA GLU A 110 -1.71 2.77 -8.24
C GLU A 110 -2.13 3.27 -6.85
N LEU A 111 -1.64 2.67 -5.76
CA LEU A 111 -1.92 3.14 -4.40
C LEU A 111 -1.40 4.55 -4.15
N ASP A 112 -0.18 4.86 -4.60
CA ASP A 112 0.40 6.21 -4.47
C ASP A 112 -0.41 7.25 -5.27
N ILE A 113 -0.90 6.87 -6.46
CA ILE A 113 -1.79 7.73 -7.27
C ILE A 113 -3.16 7.91 -6.58
N VAL A 114 -3.78 6.81 -6.14
CA VAL A 114 -5.10 6.82 -5.51
C VAL A 114 -5.07 7.60 -4.20
N HIS A 115 -4.02 7.45 -3.39
CA HIS A 115 -3.86 8.23 -2.16
C HIS A 115 -3.88 9.75 -2.44
N LYS A 116 -3.12 10.19 -3.45
CA LYS A 116 -3.03 11.62 -3.85
C LYS A 116 -4.37 12.21 -4.31
N HIS A 117 -5.32 11.38 -4.75
CA HIS A 117 -6.57 11.85 -5.32
C HIS A 117 -7.84 11.50 -4.54
N ARG A 118 -7.82 10.47 -3.67
CA ARG A 118 -9.08 9.90 -3.14
C ARG A 118 -9.13 9.60 -1.64
N MET A 119 -8.08 9.90 -0.88
CA MET A 119 -7.86 9.36 0.47
C MET A 119 -7.81 7.82 0.40
N LEU A 120 -6.77 7.20 0.95
CA LEU A 120 -6.82 5.75 1.18
C LEU A 120 -7.79 5.52 2.34
N ALA A 121 -9.08 5.59 2.05
CA ALA A 121 -10.11 5.32 3.03
C ALA A 121 -10.08 3.82 3.30
N PRO A 122 -9.70 3.37 4.50
CA PRO A 122 -9.93 1.98 4.85
C PRO A 122 -11.45 1.75 4.81
N VAL A 123 -11.90 0.79 4.00
CA VAL A 123 -13.32 0.63 3.66
C VAL A 123 -14.06 -0.25 4.67
N LEU A 124 -13.34 -1.09 5.40
CA LEU A 124 -13.90 -2.09 6.29
C LEU A 124 -13.19 -2.09 7.63
N ALA A 125 -13.96 -1.88 8.70
CA ALA A 125 -13.59 -2.23 10.05
C ALA A 125 -14.12 -3.64 10.34
N HIS A 126 -13.24 -4.60 10.56
CA HIS A 126 -13.63 -5.94 11.01
C HIS A 126 -13.63 -6.00 12.53
N LEU A 127 -14.74 -6.43 13.11
CA LEU A 127 -14.89 -6.72 14.54
C LEU A 127 -14.85 -8.24 14.72
N LYS A 128 -13.81 -8.76 15.37
CA LYS A 128 -13.72 -10.19 15.72
C LYS A 128 -14.20 -10.37 17.15
N ALA A 129 -15.29 -11.12 17.33
CA ALA A 129 -15.79 -11.57 18.63
C ALA A 129 -15.65 -13.11 18.72
N PRO A 130 -15.64 -13.71 19.93
CA PRO A 130 -15.60 -15.16 20.08
C PRO A 130 -16.75 -15.90 19.37
N THR A 131 -17.87 -15.20 19.16
CA THR A 131 -19.09 -15.72 18.52
C THR A 131 -19.17 -15.46 17.01
N GLY A 132 -18.20 -14.76 16.40
CA GLY A 132 -18.19 -14.50 14.96
C GLY A 132 -17.40 -13.26 14.55
N ALA A 133 -17.23 -13.07 13.23
CA ALA A 133 -16.64 -11.87 12.65
C ALA A 133 -17.73 -11.01 12.00
N ILE A 134 -17.70 -9.71 12.26
CA ILE A 134 -18.63 -8.73 11.68
C ILE A 134 -17.83 -7.75 10.83
N ALA A 135 -18.22 -7.60 9.57
CA ALA A 135 -17.67 -6.60 8.67
C ALA A 135 -18.55 -5.35 8.71
N LEU A 136 -17.95 -4.19 9.04
CA LEU A 136 -18.65 -2.92 9.09
C LEU A 136 -18.16 -2.04 7.93
N PRO A 137 -19.05 -1.66 6.98
CA PRO A 137 -18.68 -0.70 5.94
C PRO A 137 -18.49 0.68 6.59
N LEU A 138 -17.30 1.26 6.41
CA LEU A 138 -17.03 2.64 6.80
C LEU A 138 -17.57 3.57 5.69
N SER A 139 -18.87 3.86 5.72
CA SER A 139 -19.46 4.88 4.83
C SER A 139 -19.28 6.28 5.42
N ARG A 140 -19.07 7.29 4.56
CA ARG A 140 -19.07 8.72 4.92
C ARG A 140 -20.35 9.16 5.66
N ASP A 141 -21.46 8.45 5.47
CA ASP A 141 -22.77 8.80 6.04
C ASP A 141 -23.10 8.08 7.35
N THR A 142 -22.24 7.16 7.80
CA THR A 142 -22.34 6.60 9.15
C THR A 142 -21.86 7.68 10.12
N ARG A 143 -22.74 8.60 10.49
CA ARG A 143 -22.48 9.56 11.56
C ARG A 143 -22.34 8.75 12.85
N PRO A 144 -21.14 8.65 13.46
CA PRO A 144 -21.06 8.15 14.81
C PRO A 144 -21.88 9.11 15.68
N SER A 145 -22.88 8.59 16.39
CA SER A 145 -23.58 9.37 17.41
C SER A 145 -22.55 9.70 18.49
N SER A 146 -22.04 10.93 18.44
CA SER A 146 -21.04 11.46 19.37
C SER A 146 -21.54 11.33 20.80
N LEU A 147 -20.82 10.56 21.59
CA LEU A 147 -20.86 10.60 23.04
C LEU A 147 -19.41 10.80 23.49
N MET A 148 -19.10 12.04 23.90
CA MET A 148 -17.91 12.50 24.64
C MET A 148 -16.58 11.79 24.34
N SER A 149 -15.65 12.51 23.73
CA SER A 149 -14.20 12.22 23.60
C SER A 149 -13.80 10.73 23.64
N GLY A 150 -13.58 10.14 22.46
CA GLY A 150 -12.89 8.85 22.33
C GLY A 150 -13.77 7.61 22.36
N THR A 151 -15.09 7.75 22.59
CA THR A 151 -16.01 6.60 22.63
C THR A 151 -16.94 6.56 21.41
N TYR A 152 -16.87 5.48 20.63
CA TYR A 152 -17.77 5.22 19.52
C TYR A 152 -18.73 4.09 19.89
N LEU A 153 -20.04 4.34 19.76
CA LEU A 153 -21.08 3.33 19.94
C LEU A 153 -21.52 2.79 18.59
N ILE A 154 -21.36 1.49 18.40
CA ILE A 154 -21.94 0.74 17.29
C ILE A 154 -22.94 -0.23 17.92
N SER A 155 -24.24 0.04 17.71
CA SER A 155 -25.33 -0.83 18.18
C SER A 155 -25.91 -1.58 16.99
N ARG A 156 -25.88 -2.91 17.03
CA ARG A 156 -26.62 -3.75 16.08
C ARG A 156 -27.13 -5.01 16.78
N GLU A 157 -28.31 -5.45 16.35
CA GLU A 157 -28.90 -6.72 16.78
C GLU A 157 -28.17 -7.89 16.10
N ILE A 158 -27.64 -8.82 16.90
CA ILE A 158 -27.01 -10.05 16.40
C ILE A 158 -27.90 -11.24 16.78
N PRO A 159 -28.22 -12.16 15.86
CA PRO A 159 -28.93 -13.40 16.18
C PRO A 159 -28.04 -14.36 16.98
N GLY A 160 -28.54 -14.84 18.12
CA GLY A 160 -28.05 -16.07 18.76
C GLY A 160 -26.65 -16.02 19.40
N SER A 161 -26.45 -15.16 20.39
CA SER A 161 -25.27 -15.22 21.27
C SER A 161 -25.71 -15.12 22.73
N ASP A 162 -25.45 -16.15 23.53
CA ASP A 162 -25.79 -16.18 24.97
C ASP A 162 -24.76 -15.44 25.85
N ALA A 163 -23.73 -14.83 25.24
CA ALA A 163 -22.70 -14.09 25.96
C ALA A 163 -23.23 -12.71 26.40
N THR A 164 -23.73 -12.65 27.63
CA THR A 164 -24.25 -11.43 28.26
C THR A 164 -23.25 -10.95 29.31
N GLY A 165 -22.72 -9.74 29.18
CA GLY A 165 -22.06 -9.02 30.29
C GLY A 165 -20.53 -9.07 30.35
N ASP A 166 -19.85 -9.83 29.49
CA ASP A 166 -18.38 -9.87 29.48
C ASP A 166 -17.79 -8.79 28.56
N ASN A 167 -16.71 -8.14 29.01
CA ASN A 167 -15.86 -7.32 28.14
C ASN A 167 -15.23 -8.23 27.08
N LEU A 168 -15.89 -8.40 25.94
CA LEU A 168 -15.35 -9.18 24.85
C LEU A 168 -14.20 -8.41 24.18
N PRO A 169 -13.00 -9.00 24.05
CA PRO A 169 -11.92 -8.36 23.33
C PRO A 169 -12.31 -8.23 21.86
N VAL A 170 -12.44 -6.99 21.41
CA VAL A 170 -12.71 -6.63 20.03
C VAL A 170 -11.42 -6.12 19.40
N SER A 171 -11.05 -6.69 18.26
CA SER A 171 -10.01 -6.12 17.39
C SER A 171 -10.68 -5.38 16.23
N ILE A 172 -10.24 -4.16 15.92
CA ILE A 172 -10.57 -3.46 14.67
C ILE A 172 -9.41 -3.66 13.69
N GLY A 173 -9.70 -4.25 12.53
CA GLY A 173 -8.76 -4.33 11.41
C GLY A 173 -9.19 -3.43 10.27
N PHE A 174 -8.23 -2.73 9.66
CA PHE A 174 -8.42 -1.97 8.42
C PHE A 174 -7.94 -2.80 7.22
N MET A 175 -8.73 -2.85 6.15
CA MET A 175 -8.39 -3.55 4.92
C MET A 175 -8.37 -2.61 3.72
N PHE A 176 -7.54 -2.94 2.72
CA PHE A 176 -7.62 -2.27 1.42
C PHE A 176 -8.93 -2.66 0.70
N PRO A 177 -9.52 -1.75 -0.10
CA PRO A 177 -10.64 -2.11 -0.97
C PRO A 177 -10.23 -3.25 -1.92
N PRO A 178 -11.20 -3.99 -2.49
CA PRO A 178 -10.94 -5.07 -3.45
C PRO A 178 -10.37 -4.51 -4.76
N MET A 179 -9.09 -4.17 -4.73
CA MET A 179 -8.33 -3.66 -5.86
C MET A 179 -6.95 -4.32 -5.83
N GLY A 180 -6.63 -5.12 -6.85
CA GLY A 180 -5.30 -5.67 -7.05
C GLY A 180 -4.93 -6.86 -6.15
N PRO A 181 -3.62 -7.18 -6.02
CA PRO A 181 -3.13 -8.43 -5.44
C PRO A 181 -3.29 -8.56 -3.91
N PHE A 182 -3.68 -7.48 -3.23
CA PHE A 182 -3.87 -7.44 -1.77
C PHE A 182 -5.35 -7.27 -1.40
N ASP A 183 -6.25 -7.73 -2.26
CA ASP A 183 -7.68 -7.75 -1.99
C ASP A 183 -7.96 -8.32 -0.59
N SER A 184 -8.70 -7.54 0.20
CA SER A 184 -9.15 -7.92 1.55
C SER A 184 -8.02 -8.26 2.53
N GLN A 185 -6.78 -7.84 2.25
CA GLN A 185 -5.68 -7.99 3.20
C GLN A 185 -5.67 -6.86 4.23
N PRO A 186 -5.26 -7.14 5.49
CA PRO A 186 -5.03 -6.10 6.47
C PRO A 186 -3.98 -5.10 5.97
N VAL A 187 -4.28 -3.80 6.06
CA VAL A 187 -3.43 -2.71 5.54
C VAL A 187 -1.99 -2.84 6.05
N ILE A 188 -1.80 -3.10 7.34
CA ILE A 188 -0.45 -3.26 7.94
C ILE A 188 0.30 -4.45 7.34
N ALA A 189 -0.37 -5.58 7.11
CA ALA A 189 0.25 -6.76 6.52
C ALA A 189 0.66 -6.51 5.06
N ALA A 190 -0.23 -5.90 4.27
CA ALA A 190 0.06 -5.54 2.89
C ALA A 190 1.19 -4.51 2.77
N LEU A 191 1.25 -3.49 3.65
CA LEU A 191 2.36 -2.53 3.69
C LEU A 191 3.69 -3.19 4.05
N ARG A 192 3.70 -4.16 4.97
CA ARG A 192 4.90 -4.93 5.31
C ARG A 192 5.38 -5.79 4.13
N ASP A 193 4.46 -6.47 3.43
CA ASP A 193 4.81 -7.24 2.23
C ASP A 193 5.40 -6.34 1.14
N LEU A 194 4.75 -5.20 0.86
CA LEU A 194 5.25 -4.22 -0.11
C LEU A 194 6.64 -3.69 0.28
N HIS A 195 6.84 -3.32 1.55
CA HIS A 195 8.12 -2.84 2.04
C HIS A 195 9.22 -3.91 1.86
N SER A 196 8.98 -5.14 2.33
CA SER A 196 9.93 -6.25 2.18
C SER A 196 10.22 -6.57 0.71
N TYR A 197 9.20 -6.51 -0.14
CA TYR A 197 9.35 -6.73 -1.57
C TYR A 197 10.21 -5.64 -2.23
N VAL A 198 9.92 -4.37 -1.97
CA VAL A 198 10.68 -3.23 -2.52
C VAL A 198 12.12 -3.23 -2.00
N LEU A 199 12.34 -3.60 -0.74
CA LEU A 199 13.69 -3.77 -0.21
C LEU A 199 14.49 -4.82 -0.99
N GLY A 200 13.85 -5.96 -1.32
CA GLY A 200 14.46 -6.98 -2.17
C GLY A 200 14.77 -6.47 -3.58
N VAL A 201 13.88 -5.66 -4.17
CA VAL A 201 14.14 -5.00 -5.47
C VAL A 201 15.35 -4.07 -5.36
N VAL A 202 15.41 -3.21 -4.34
CA VAL A 202 16.54 -2.31 -4.11
C VAL A 202 17.85 -3.10 -3.98
N GLN A 203 17.84 -4.22 -3.27
CA GLN A 203 19.00 -5.09 -3.11
C GLN A 203 19.45 -5.70 -4.44
N GLN A 204 18.54 -6.19 -5.29
CA GLN A 204 18.89 -6.70 -6.62
C GLN A 204 19.61 -5.64 -7.48
N PHE A 205 19.18 -4.38 -7.41
CA PHE A 205 19.87 -3.28 -8.11
C PHE A 205 21.23 -2.93 -7.48
N ALA A 206 21.37 -3.06 -6.16
CA ALA A 206 22.64 -2.83 -5.47
C ALA A 206 23.71 -3.85 -5.88
N GLU A 207 23.30 -5.10 -6.12
CA GLU A 207 24.15 -6.22 -6.54
C GLU A 207 24.59 -6.14 -8.01
N LEU A 208 24.03 -5.24 -8.82
CA LEU A 208 24.49 -5.03 -10.20
C LEU A 208 25.99 -4.68 -10.21
N PRO A 209 26.79 -5.19 -11.15
CA PRO A 209 28.22 -4.88 -11.22
C PRO A 209 28.47 -3.43 -11.64
N ASN A 210 29.58 -2.86 -11.17
CA ASN A 210 29.99 -1.47 -11.46
C ASN A 210 30.40 -1.23 -12.91
N ASP A 211 30.74 -2.28 -13.65
CA ASP A 211 31.31 -2.21 -14.99
C ASP A 211 30.25 -2.27 -16.12
N GLY A 212 28.97 -2.38 -15.77
CA GLY A 212 27.88 -2.44 -16.74
C GLY A 212 27.80 -3.75 -17.53
N THR A 213 28.54 -4.79 -17.13
CA THR A 213 28.45 -6.11 -17.77
C THR A 213 27.20 -6.87 -17.30
N VAL A 214 26.50 -7.49 -18.25
CA VAL A 214 25.36 -8.39 -17.96
C VAL A 214 25.97 -9.73 -17.51
N PRO A 215 25.61 -10.27 -16.34
CA PRO A 215 26.08 -11.60 -15.95
C PRO A 215 25.58 -12.62 -16.98
N SER A 216 26.53 -13.31 -17.63
CA SER A 216 26.21 -14.42 -18.53
C SER A 216 25.55 -15.52 -17.73
N VAL A 217 24.30 -15.84 -18.06
CA VAL A 217 23.65 -17.05 -17.55
C VAL A 217 24.38 -18.25 -18.19
N GLY A 218 25.14 -18.97 -17.37
CA GLY A 218 25.66 -20.30 -17.68
C GLY A 218 24.81 -21.38 -17.03
#